data_AF-A0A2V6NMU6-F1
#
_entry.id   AF-A0A2V6NMU6-F1
#
_cell.length_a   1.000
_cell.length_b   1.000
_cell.length_c   1.000
_cell.angle_alpha   90.00
_cell.angle_beta   90.00
_cell.angle_gamma   90.00
#
_symmetry.space_group_name_H-M   'P 1'
#
loop_
_entity.id
_entity.type
_entity.pdbx_description
1 polymer ?
#
loop_
_entity_poly.entity_id
_entity_poly.type
_entity_poly.pdbx_seq_one_letter_code
_entity_poly.pdbx_strand_id
1 'polypeptide(L)'
;MTLHALKKLVSRHPATFPRFLLPDGNYVPAHAHITEVGHVMRKFIDCGGETGQEEKVLLQTHLGRDTEHRLRSDRFARILELGERILPDDQLDVEVEYDC
;
A
#
# COMPACT_ATOMS: atom_id res chain seq x y z
N MET A 1 1.52 0.58 9.19
CA MET A 1 2.29 -0.67 9.33
C MET A 1 3.47 -0.54 8.39
N THR A 2 4.66 -0.98 8.78
CA THR A 2 5.84 -0.83 7.93
C THR A 2 5.80 -1.78 6.72
N LEU A 3 6.49 -1.42 5.64
CA LEU A 3 6.65 -2.27 4.46
C LEU A 3 7.25 -3.63 4.83
N HIS A 4 8.25 -3.65 5.71
CA HIS A 4 8.88 -4.86 6.22
C HIS A 4 7.85 -5.81 6.85
N ALA A 5 7.01 -5.27 7.74
CA ALA A 5 5.98 -6.05 8.42
C ALA A 5 4.95 -6.59 7.42
N LEU A 6 4.53 -5.76 6.45
CA LEU A 6 3.60 -6.15 5.40
C LEU A 6 4.17 -7.28 4.53
N LYS A 7 5.40 -7.14 4.03
CA LYS A 7 6.10 -8.16 3.24
C LYS A 7 6.16 -9.49 3.99
N LYS A 8 6.55 -9.45 5.26
CA LYS A 8 6.62 -10.63 6.12
C LYS A 8 5.25 -11.30 6.31
N LEU A 9 4.18 -10.51 6.44
CA LEU A 9 2.82 -11.02 6.57
C LEU A 9 2.37 -11.74 5.29
N VAL A 10 2.50 -11.10 4.13
CA VAL A 10 2.01 -11.67 2.86
C VAL A 10 2.81 -12.90 2.43
N SER A 11 4.14 -12.90 2.64
CA SER A 11 5.01 -14.03 2.30
C SER A 11 4.76 -15.27 3.16
N ARG A 12 4.22 -15.09 4.38
CA ARG A 12 3.82 -16.22 5.25
C ARG A 12 2.50 -16.88 4.83
N HIS A 13 1.68 -16.17 4.06
CA HIS A 13 0.33 -16.60 3.70
C HIS A 13 0.08 -16.53 2.18
N PRO A 14 0.90 -17.20 1.34
CA PRO A 14 0.93 -16.97 -0.11
C PRO A 14 -0.37 -17.30 -0.84
N ALA A 15 -1.19 -18.20 -0.29
CA ALA A 15 -2.47 -18.62 -0.87
C ALA A 15 -3.68 -17.78 -0.41
N THR A 16 -3.47 -16.74 0.38
CA THR A 16 -4.56 -15.90 0.90
C THR A 16 -4.85 -14.70 0.00
N PHE A 17 -6.00 -14.08 0.24
CA PHE A 17 -6.47 -12.89 -0.48
C PHE A 17 -6.55 -11.71 0.49
N PRO A 18 -5.52 -10.85 0.58
CA PRO A 18 -5.53 -9.69 1.46
C PRO A 18 -6.69 -8.76 1.13
N ARG A 19 -7.22 -8.13 2.19
CA ARG A 19 -8.29 -7.13 2.11
C ARG A 19 -7.84 -5.89 2.85
N PHE A 20 -8.11 -4.73 2.26
CA PHE A 20 -7.81 -3.44 2.85
C PHE A 20 -9.06 -2.88 3.53
N LEU A 21 -8.95 -2.57 4.81
CA LEU A 21 -10.01 -1.97 5.61
C LEU A 21 -9.86 -0.44 5.56
N LEU A 22 -10.91 0.25 5.17
CA LEU A 22 -10.99 1.70 5.13
C LEU A 22 -11.29 2.25 6.53
N PRO A 23 -10.98 3.52 6.81
CA PRO A 23 -11.22 4.14 8.12
C PRO A 23 -12.69 4.15 8.55
N ASP A 24 -13.62 4.11 7.60
CA ASP A 24 -15.06 4.03 7.84
C ASP A 24 -15.55 2.61 8.21
N GLY A 25 -14.65 1.62 8.21
CA GLY A 25 -14.94 0.22 8.49
C GLY A 25 -15.36 -0.61 7.27
N ASN A 26 -15.48 0.00 6.09
CA ASN A 26 -15.74 -0.73 4.84
C ASN A 26 -14.44 -1.34 4.30
N TYR A 27 -14.57 -2.34 3.42
CA TYR A 27 -13.41 -2.88 2.72
C TYR A 27 -13.31 -2.30 1.31
N VAL A 28 -12.08 -2.05 0.87
CA VAL A 28 -11.80 -1.93 -0.57
C VAL A 28 -12.36 -3.17 -1.28
N PRO A 29 -13.04 -3.01 -2.43
CA PRO A 29 -13.58 -4.14 -3.18
C PRO A 29 -12.52 -5.19 -3.48
N ALA A 30 -12.89 -6.47 -3.37
CA ALA A 30 -11.92 -7.58 -3.49
C ALA A 30 -11.26 -7.68 -4.88
N HIS A 31 -11.87 -7.06 -5.88
CA HIS A 31 -11.39 -6.98 -7.26
C HIS A 31 -10.63 -5.69 -7.57
N ALA A 32 -10.28 -4.89 -6.56
CA ALA A 32 -9.36 -3.79 -6.76
C ALA A 32 -7.97 -4.32 -7.15
N HIS A 33 -7.32 -3.61 -8.06
CA HIS A 33 -5.97 -3.89 -8.50
C HIS A 33 -5.01 -2.91 -7.85
N ILE A 34 -3.84 -3.38 -7.40
CA ILE A 34 -2.71 -2.47 -7.13
C ILE A 34 -2.16 -2.04 -8.49
N THR A 35 -2.15 -0.74 -8.75
CA THR A 35 -1.64 -0.18 -10.01
C THR A 35 -0.24 0.40 -9.84
N GLU A 36 0.08 0.92 -8.66
CA GLU A 36 1.34 1.61 -8.41
C GLU A 36 1.89 1.32 -7.02
N VAL A 37 3.23 1.34 -6.92
CA VAL A 37 3.97 1.44 -5.67
C VAL A 37 4.78 2.72 -5.74
N GLY A 38 4.56 3.64 -4.81
CA GLY A 38 5.16 4.96 -4.78
C GLY A 38 5.98 5.21 -3.52
N HIS A 39 7.01 6.05 -3.64
CA HIS A 39 7.65 6.72 -2.51
C HIS A 39 7.10 8.14 -2.44
N VAL A 40 6.39 8.47 -1.38
CA VAL A 40 5.84 9.81 -1.18
C VAL A 40 6.59 10.50 -0.05
N MET A 41 7.11 11.69 -0.33
CA MET A 41 7.72 12.58 0.65
C MET A 41 6.88 13.84 0.75
N ARG A 42 6.31 14.09 1.93
CA ARG A 42 5.51 15.27 2.22
C ARG A 42 6.25 16.17 3.20
N LYS A 43 6.50 17.41 2.80
CA LYS A 43 6.92 18.48 3.71
C LYS A 43 5.71 19.34 4.04
N PHE A 44 5.55 19.70 5.30
CA PHE A 44 4.39 20.47 5.76
C PHE A 44 4.80 21.51 6.79
N ILE A 45 3.92 22.49 6.99
CA ILE A 45 3.96 23.46 8.08
C ILE A 45 2.58 23.46 8.74
N ASP A 46 2.53 23.44 10.06
CA ASP A 46 1.27 23.47 10.79
C ASP A 46 0.80 24.91 11.07
N CYS A 47 -0.36 25.06 11.73
CA CYS A 47 -0.89 26.37 12.09
C CYS A 47 -0.08 27.11 13.18
N GLY A 48 0.84 26.40 13.87
CA GLY A 48 1.79 26.96 14.81
C GLY A 48 3.10 27.43 14.15
N GLY A 49 3.31 27.11 12.88
CA GLY A 49 4.53 27.43 12.14
C GLY A 49 5.63 26.38 12.28
N GLU A 50 5.37 25.22 12.91
CA GLU A 50 6.33 24.12 12.98
C GLU A 50 6.38 23.40 11.64
N THR A 51 7.61 23.13 11.16
CA THR A 51 7.82 22.39 9.92
C THR A 51 8.06 20.92 10.20
N GLY A 52 7.56 20.06 9.31
CA GLY A 52 7.74 18.62 9.38
C GLY A 52 7.97 18.00 8.01
N GLN A 53 8.49 16.78 8.03
CA GLN A 53 8.60 15.91 6.86
C GLN A 53 8.06 14.54 7.22
N GLU A 54 7.36 13.92 6.27
CA GLU A 54 6.83 12.57 6.36
C GLU A 54 7.18 11.80 5.09
N GLU A 55 7.55 10.54 5.24
CA GLU A 55 7.84 9.63 4.12
C GLU A 55 7.04 8.35 4.26
N LYS A 56 6.45 7.90 3.16
CA LYS A 56 5.59 6.72 3.12
C LYS A 56 5.77 5.92 1.84
N VAL A 57 5.45 4.63 1.94
CA VAL A 57 5.16 3.78 0.78
C VAL A 57 3.69 3.96 0.44
N LEU A 58 3.38 4.42 -0.76
CA LEU A 58 2.02 4.52 -1.27
C LEU A 58 1.69 3.32 -2.16
N LEU A 59 0.58 2.65 -1.90
CA LEU A 59 0.00 1.63 -2.77
C LEU A 59 -1.28 2.18 -3.40
N GLN A 60 -1.25 2.44 -4.70
CA GLN A 60 -2.43 2.92 -5.40
C GLN A 60 -3.33 1.77 -5.80
N THR A 61 -4.64 1.90 -5.56
CA THR A 61 -5.64 0.90 -5.93
C THR A 61 -6.68 1.44 -6.90
N HIS A 62 -7.05 0.62 -7.89
CA HIS A 62 -8.03 0.98 -8.91
C HIS A 62 -9.04 -0.14 -9.14
N LEU A 63 -10.31 0.24 -9.35
CA LEU A 63 -11.36 -0.69 -9.77
C LEU A 63 -11.29 -0.93 -11.28
N GLY A 64 -10.64 -2.03 -11.64
CA GLY A 64 -10.69 -2.54 -13.00
C GLY A 64 -12.08 -3.07 -13.37
N ARG A 65 -12.28 -3.34 -14.67
CA ARG A 65 -13.50 -4.01 -15.17
C ARG A 65 -13.52 -5.52 -14.90
N ASP A 66 -12.39 -6.09 -14.48
CA ASP A 66 -12.27 -7.52 -14.17
C ASP A 66 -12.67 -7.79 -12.72
N THR A 67 -13.91 -8.22 -12.53
CA THR A 67 -14.48 -8.51 -11.21
C THR A 67 -14.08 -9.88 -10.64
N GLU A 68 -13.51 -10.75 -11.47
CA GLU A 68 -13.02 -12.07 -11.05
C GLU A 68 -11.58 -12.01 -10.53
N HIS A 69 -10.87 -10.92 -10.85
CA HIS A 69 -9.55 -10.68 -10.31
C HIS A 69 -9.59 -10.58 -8.79
N ARG A 70 -8.65 -11.25 -8.12
CA ARG A 70 -8.39 -11.04 -6.69
C ARG A 70 -6.89 -10.96 -6.45
N LEU A 71 -6.48 -9.99 -5.65
CA LEU A 71 -5.10 -9.87 -5.23
C LEU A 71 -4.74 -11.07 -4.34
N ARG A 72 -3.90 -11.97 -4.85
CA ARG A 72 -3.35 -13.10 -4.09
C ARG A 72 -2.04 -12.68 -3.43
N SER A 73 -1.80 -13.14 -2.21
CA SER A 73 -0.64 -12.72 -1.39
C SER A 73 0.72 -12.96 -2.05
N ASP A 74 0.90 -14.04 -2.83
CA ASP A 74 2.12 -14.30 -3.60
C ASP A 74 2.38 -13.23 -4.69
N ARG A 75 1.34 -12.80 -5.39
CA ARG A 75 1.39 -11.70 -6.36
C ARG A 75 1.64 -10.38 -5.64
N PHE A 76 0.98 -10.17 -4.50
CA PHE A 76 1.17 -8.96 -3.72
C PHE A 76 2.62 -8.82 -3.22
N ALA A 77 3.21 -9.90 -2.70
CA ALA A 77 4.60 -9.93 -2.30
C ALA A 77 5.55 -9.51 -3.44
N ARG A 78 5.33 -10.02 -4.66
CA ARG A 78 6.09 -9.63 -5.85
C ARG A 78 5.93 -8.14 -6.21
N ILE A 79 4.73 -7.58 -6.04
CA ILE A 79 4.50 -6.14 -6.26
C ILE A 79 5.30 -5.31 -5.25
N LEU A 80 5.31 -5.71 -3.98
CA LEU A 80 6.09 -5.04 -2.93
C LEU A 80 7.60 -5.14 -3.19
N GLU A 81 8.09 -6.29 -3.67
CA GLU A 81 9.49 -6.49 -4.07
C GLU A 81 9.88 -5.58 -5.25
N LEU A 82 9.00 -5.38 -6.24
CA LEU A 82 9.26 -4.43 -7.33
C LEU A 82 9.43 -2.98 -6.83
N GLY A 83 8.72 -2.62 -5.76
CA GLY A 83 8.82 -1.31 -5.12
C GLY A 83 10.20 -1.00 -4.55
N GLU A 84 10.99 -2.00 -4.17
CA GLU A 84 12.34 -1.81 -3.62
C GLU A 84 13.29 -1.04 -4.56
N ARG A 85 12.97 -0.98 -5.86
CA ARG A 85 13.73 -0.21 -6.85
C ARG A 85 13.64 1.30 -6.66
N ILE A 86 12.61 1.78 -5.98
CA ILE A 86 12.35 3.22 -5.81
C ILE A 86 12.27 3.64 -4.34
N LEU A 87 12.19 2.68 -3.42
CA LEU A 87 12.04 2.94 -1.98
C LEU A 87 13.41 3.04 -1.31
N PRO A 88 13.62 4.00 -0.38
CA PRO A 88 14.90 4.16 0.31
C PRO A 88 15.19 3.01 1.29
N ASP A 89 14.15 2.52 1.98
CA ASP A 89 14.20 1.37 2.88
C ASP A 89 12.79 0.77 3.09
N ASP A 90 12.71 -0.34 3.82
CA ASP A 90 11.46 -1.06 4.12
C ASP A 90 10.87 -0.75 5.50
N GLN A 91 11.41 0.24 6.21
CA GLN A 91 10.89 0.70 7.51
C GLN A 91 9.80 1.76 7.36
N LEU A 92 9.65 2.34 6.16
CA LEU A 92 8.58 3.27 5.83
C LEU A 92 7.19 2.66 6.08
N ASP A 93 6.27 3.49 6.58
CA ASP A 93 4.86 3.12 6.74
C ASP A 93 4.17 3.01 5.38
N VAL A 94 3.32 2.01 5.26
CA VAL A 94 2.50 1.77 4.07
C VAL A 94 1.16 2.46 4.19
N GLU A 95 0.82 3.23 3.17
CA GLU A 95 -0.48 3.84 2.94
C GLU A 95 -1.12 3.25 1.68
N VAL A 96 -2.43 3.05 1.71
CA VAL A 96 -3.19 2.50 0.58
C VAL A 96 -4.21 3.55 0.17
N GLU A 97 -4.13 4.00 -1.07
CA GLU A 97 -5.12 4.91 -1.66
C GLU A 97 -6.12 4.12 -2.49
N TYR A 98 -7.39 4.51 -2.38
CA TYR A 98 -8.51 3.89 -3.08
C TYR A 98 -9.35 4.99 -3.73
N ASP A 99 -9.50 4.88 -5.06
CA ASP A 99 -10.39 5.71 -5.88
C ASP A 99 -9.98 7.20 -5.95
N CYS A 100 -8.80 7.47 -6.53
CA CYS A 100 -8.35 8.83 -6.91
C CYS A 100 -8.77 9.16 -8.35
#